data_AF-A0A8S8X9T2-F1
#
_entry.id   AF-A0A8S8X9T2-F1
#
_cell.length_a   1.000
_cell.length_b   1.000
_cell.length_c   1.000
_cell.angle_alpha   90.00
_cell.angle_beta   90.00
_cell.angle_gamma   90.00
#
_symmetry.space_group_name_H-M   'P 1'
#
loop_
_entity.id
_entity.type
_entity.pdbx_description
1 polymer ?
#
loop_
_entity_poly.entity_id
_entity_poly.type
_entity_poly.pdbx_seq_one_letter_code
_entity_poly.pdbx_strand_id
1 'polypeptide(L)'
;MRSLLASMSLLFAITACSTSPVPTSAAQPVPSDRLLNRAYLQPRPDSAEIVLKRDSGFASVTAKIRVFMDGVPIADLYTSEKVTIYPPAGYHVFSANYPQALFGLGNIPEVAAELRPGDRRAYRVGILDGILENSLVISPTAF
;
A
#
# COMPACT_ATOMS: atom_id res chain seq x y z
N MET A 1 23.34 13.10 47.42
CA MET A 1 22.51 12.18 46.60
C MET A 1 21.46 12.98 45.79
N ARG A 2 21.89 13.97 44.99
CA ARG A 2 20.99 14.81 44.17
C ARG A 2 21.43 14.90 42.70
N SER A 3 22.61 14.37 42.36
CA SER A 3 23.22 14.44 41.03
C SER A 3 23.04 13.16 40.19
N LEU A 4 22.41 12.11 40.74
CA LEU A 4 22.18 10.84 40.03
C LEU A 4 20.81 10.74 39.34
N LEU A 5 19.96 11.76 39.47
CA LEU A 5 18.60 11.77 38.89
C LEU A 5 18.53 12.43 37.51
N ALA A 6 19.62 13.00 36.99
CA ALA A 6 19.59 13.83 35.78
C ALA A 6 19.96 13.09 34.48
N SER A 7 20.27 11.80 34.51
CA SER A 7 20.82 11.08 33.34
C SER A 7 19.94 9.96 32.79
N MET A 8 18.71 9.79 33.27
CA MET A 8 17.82 8.68 32.88
C MET A 8 16.59 9.13 32.09
N SER A 9 16.77 10.08 31.16
CA SER A 9 15.65 10.62 30.36
C SER A 9 15.90 10.66 28.85
N LEU A 10 16.93 9.99 28.32
CA LEU A 10 17.32 10.12 26.91
C LEU A 10 17.45 8.79 26.14
N LEU A 11 16.69 7.77 26.51
CA LEU A 11 16.68 6.46 25.84
C LEU A 11 15.27 5.98 25.47
N PHE A 12 14.36 6.90 25.11
CA PHE A 12 13.21 6.52 24.31
C PHE A 12 13.70 6.29 22.87
N ALA A 13 14.06 5.04 22.59
CA ALA A 13 14.37 4.56 21.26
C ALA A 13 13.25 4.97 20.29
N ILE A 14 13.64 5.67 19.24
CA ILE A 14 12.77 6.09 18.14
C ILE A 14 12.45 4.81 17.34
N THR A 15 11.47 4.03 17.77
CA THR A 15 11.00 2.88 17.01
C THR A 15 10.08 3.40 15.90
N ALA A 16 10.67 3.82 14.77
CA ALA A 16 9.92 4.02 13.55
C ALA A 16 9.43 2.64 13.09
N CYS A 17 8.17 2.30 13.36
CA CYS A 17 7.56 1.08 12.84
C CYS A 17 7.29 1.33 11.35
N SER A 18 8.24 0.90 10.52
CA SER A 18 8.13 0.99 9.07
C SER A 18 7.81 -0.40 8.51
N THR A 19 6.85 -0.49 7.60
CA THR A 19 6.53 -1.75 6.92
C THR A 19 7.64 -2.16 5.95
N SER A 20 7.84 -3.46 5.77
CA SER A 20 8.90 -4.00 4.91
C SER A 20 8.39 -4.39 3.52
N PRO A 21 9.14 -4.07 2.44
CA PRO A 21 8.77 -4.49 1.10
C PRO A 21 8.63 -6.00 1.00
N VAL A 22 7.58 -6.46 0.31
CA VAL A 22 7.36 -7.88 0.01
C VAL A 22 7.62 -8.12 -1.48
N PRO A 23 8.43 -9.10 -1.88
CA PRO A 23 8.62 -9.42 -3.28
C PRO A 23 7.30 -9.76 -3.98
N THR A 24 7.14 -9.37 -5.25
CA THR A 24 5.89 -9.60 -6.01
C THR A 24 5.57 -11.10 -6.12
N SER A 25 6.59 -11.96 -6.19
CA SER A 25 6.43 -13.43 -6.19
C SER A 25 5.98 -14.00 -4.84
N ALA A 26 6.29 -13.32 -3.73
CA ALA A 26 5.96 -13.76 -2.38
C ALA A 26 4.61 -13.21 -1.87
N ALA A 27 4.12 -12.12 -2.47
CA ALA A 27 2.85 -11.52 -2.12
C ALA A 27 1.67 -12.39 -2.57
N GLN A 28 0.76 -12.69 -1.64
CA GLN A 28 -0.39 -13.57 -1.88
C GLN A 28 -1.49 -12.85 -2.66
N PRO A 29 -2.17 -13.51 -3.61
CA PRO A 29 -3.29 -12.88 -4.31
C PRO A 29 -4.44 -12.59 -3.33
N VAL A 30 -5.07 -11.44 -3.48
CA VAL A 30 -6.26 -11.07 -2.71
C VAL A 30 -7.39 -12.10 -2.98
N PRO A 31 -8.01 -12.68 -1.93
CA PRO A 31 -9.19 -13.52 -2.05
C PRO A 31 -10.39 -12.83 -2.73
N SER A 32 -11.22 -13.61 -3.41
CA SER A 32 -12.24 -13.09 -4.34
C SER A 32 -13.37 -12.27 -3.69
N ASP A 33 -13.61 -12.46 -2.39
CA ASP A 33 -14.58 -11.72 -1.56
C ASP A 33 -14.12 -10.30 -1.23
N ARG A 34 -12.82 -9.99 -1.45
CA ARG A 34 -12.24 -8.66 -1.25
C ARG A 34 -11.91 -7.91 -2.54
N LEU A 35 -12.27 -8.48 -3.69
CA LEU A 35 -12.21 -7.81 -4.98
C LEU A 35 -13.47 -6.96 -5.18
N LEU A 36 -13.31 -5.64 -5.18
CA LEU A 36 -14.40 -4.67 -5.20
C LEU A 36 -14.81 -4.29 -6.63
N ASN A 37 -13.87 -4.39 -7.58
CA ASN A 37 -14.14 -4.21 -8.99
C ASN A 37 -13.46 -5.32 -9.82
N ARG A 38 -14.25 -5.95 -10.69
CA ARG A 38 -13.82 -7.09 -11.51
C ARG A 38 -13.52 -6.73 -12.97
N ALA A 39 -13.77 -5.49 -13.39
CA ALA A 39 -13.66 -5.05 -14.78
C ALA A 39 -12.25 -5.17 -15.37
N TYR A 40 -11.22 -5.22 -14.52
CA TYR A 40 -9.81 -5.21 -14.90
C TYR A 40 -9.05 -6.46 -14.41
N LEU A 41 -9.72 -7.56 -14.08
CA LEU A 41 -9.04 -8.76 -13.57
C LEU A 41 -8.53 -9.71 -14.67
N GLN A 42 -8.80 -9.40 -15.93
CA GLN A 42 -8.39 -10.21 -17.08
C GLN A 42 -7.65 -9.35 -18.10
N PRO A 43 -6.56 -9.86 -18.70
CA PRO A 43 -5.81 -9.15 -19.73
C PRO A 43 -6.65 -8.93 -20.98
N ARG A 44 -6.42 -7.79 -21.63
CA ARG A 44 -6.94 -7.43 -22.96
C ARG A 44 -5.79 -7.03 -23.89
N PRO A 45 -5.96 -7.10 -25.23
CA PRO A 45 -4.88 -6.79 -26.18
C PRO A 45 -4.20 -5.43 -25.99
N ASP A 46 -4.93 -4.44 -25.49
CA ASP A 46 -4.49 -3.05 -25.26
C ASP A 46 -4.17 -2.74 -23.79
N SER A 47 -4.11 -3.76 -22.94
CA SER A 47 -3.89 -3.57 -21.50
C SER A 47 -2.41 -3.59 -21.08
N ALA A 48 -2.13 -2.91 -19.98
CA ALA A 48 -0.92 -3.08 -19.19
C ALA A 48 -1.20 -4.00 -18.00
N GLU A 49 -0.19 -4.67 -17.44
CA GLU A 49 -0.29 -5.42 -16.20
C GLU A 49 0.21 -4.58 -15.03
N ILE A 50 -0.66 -4.32 -14.05
CA ILE A 50 -0.33 -3.54 -12.86
C ILE A 50 -0.52 -4.41 -11.62
N VAL A 51 0.51 -4.51 -10.81
CA VAL A 51 0.46 -5.15 -9.49
C VAL A 51 0.39 -4.07 -8.43
N LEU A 52 -0.67 -4.07 -7.64
CA LEU A 52 -0.79 -3.26 -6.43
C LEU A 52 -0.65 -4.20 -5.23
N LYS A 53 0.31 -3.96 -4.35
CA LYS A 53 0.58 -4.84 -3.20
C LYS A 53 0.83 -4.07 -1.93
N ARG A 54 0.56 -4.70 -0.79
CA ARG A 54 0.82 -4.13 0.53
C ARG A 54 2.05 -4.76 1.15
N ASP A 55 2.87 -3.92 1.75
CA ASP A 55 4.05 -4.35 2.51
C ASP A 55 3.71 -5.25 3.71
N SER A 56 4.74 -5.92 4.24
CA SER A 56 4.66 -6.71 5.47
C SER A 56 4.87 -5.81 6.69
N GLY A 57 4.34 -6.18 7.86
CA GLY A 57 4.65 -5.48 9.10
C GLY A 57 3.53 -5.55 10.14
N PHE A 58 3.89 -5.23 11.39
CA PHE A 58 2.99 -5.32 12.55
C PHE A 58 2.03 -4.14 12.66
N ALA A 59 2.36 -3.00 12.01
CA ALA A 59 1.64 -1.73 12.06
C ALA A 59 0.12 -1.85 11.84
N SER A 60 -0.36 -2.89 11.15
CA SER A 60 -1.74 -3.36 11.31
C SER A 60 -1.98 -4.67 10.56
N VAL A 61 -1.71 -5.82 11.19
CA VAL A 61 -2.01 -7.14 10.60
C VAL A 61 -3.51 -7.34 10.31
N THR A 62 -4.39 -6.60 11.00
CA THR A 62 -5.85 -6.72 10.88
C THR A 62 -6.53 -5.61 10.07
N ALA A 63 -5.92 -4.43 9.90
CA ALA A 63 -6.50 -3.43 9.01
C ALA A 63 -6.34 -3.87 7.56
N LYS A 64 -7.31 -3.49 6.73
CA LYS A 64 -7.22 -3.63 5.27
C LYS A 64 -6.76 -2.30 4.70
N ILE A 65 -6.07 -2.34 3.56
CA ILE A 65 -5.81 -1.16 2.73
C ILE A 65 -6.58 -1.32 1.45
N ARG A 66 -7.44 -0.35 1.15
CA ARG A 66 -8.12 -0.29 -0.14
C ARG A 66 -7.21 0.36 -1.16
N VAL A 67 -7.06 -0.27 -2.32
CA VAL A 67 -6.38 0.32 -3.47
C VAL A 67 -7.39 0.73 -4.53
N PHE A 68 -7.08 1.81 -5.24
CA PHE A 68 -7.94 2.44 -6.23
C PHE A 68 -7.19 2.65 -7.54
N MET A 69 -7.97 2.75 -8.61
CA MET A 69 -7.53 3.22 -9.92
C MET A 69 -8.53 4.26 -10.40
N ASP A 70 -8.05 5.48 -10.68
CA ASP A 70 -8.87 6.62 -11.12
C ASP A 70 -10.06 6.89 -10.18
N GLY A 71 -9.84 6.78 -8.87
CA GLY A 71 -10.86 6.92 -7.84
C GLY A 71 -11.83 5.73 -7.69
N VAL A 72 -11.74 4.73 -8.56
CA VAL A 72 -12.57 3.53 -8.49
C VAL A 72 -11.92 2.49 -7.56
N PRO A 73 -12.63 1.99 -6.53
CA PRO A 73 -12.07 0.99 -5.61
C PRO A 73 -11.87 -0.35 -6.32
N ILE A 74 -10.67 -0.93 -6.17
CA ILE A 74 -10.28 -2.18 -6.86
C ILE A 74 -10.32 -3.38 -5.90
N ALA A 75 -9.62 -3.29 -4.77
CA ALA A 75 -9.52 -4.39 -3.82
C ALA A 75 -9.15 -3.90 -2.42
N ASP A 76 -9.52 -4.69 -1.41
CA ASP A 76 -9.05 -4.56 -0.03
C ASP A 76 -7.90 -5.56 0.23
N LEU A 77 -6.72 -5.06 0.61
CA LEU A 77 -5.48 -5.83 0.80
C LEU A 77 -5.13 -5.95 2.29
N TYR A 78 -4.91 -7.17 2.75
CA TYR A 78 -4.17 -7.41 3.99
C TYR A 78 -2.66 -7.28 3.76
N THR A 79 -1.91 -7.33 4.87
CA THR A 79 -0.44 -7.33 4.82
C THR A 79 0.08 -8.44 3.91
N SER A 80 1.10 -8.13 3.10
CA SER A 80 1.72 -9.08 2.16
C SER A 80 0.78 -9.64 1.08
N GLU A 81 -0.35 -8.99 0.81
CA GLU A 81 -1.23 -9.34 -0.30
C GLU A 81 -1.04 -8.43 -1.51
N LYS A 82 -1.47 -8.92 -2.68
CA LYS A 82 -1.47 -8.19 -3.95
C LYS A 82 -2.76 -8.40 -4.74
N VAL A 83 -3.11 -7.40 -5.54
CA VAL A 83 -4.05 -7.54 -6.66
C VAL A 83 -3.29 -7.25 -7.95
N THR A 84 -3.52 -8.07 -8.97
CA THR A 84 -3.07 -7.81 -10.34
C THR A 84 -4.26 -7.35 -11.15
N ILE A 85 -4.13 -6.21 -11.81
CA ILE A 85 -5.14 -5.64 -12.70
C ILE A 85 -4.57 -5.34 -14.07
N TYR A 86 -5.48 -5.23 -15.04
CA TYR A 86 -5.19 -5.05 -16.45
C TYR A 86 -5.91 -3.81 -17.00
N PRO A 87 -5.51 -2.60 -16.61
CA PRO A 87 -6.04 -1.36 -17.18
C PRO A 87 -5.69 -1.23 -18.66
N PRO A 88 -6.53 -0.53 -19.45
CA PRO A 88 -6.15 -0.13 -20.80
C PRO A 88 -4.90 0.76 -20.79
N ALA A 89 -4.25 0.90 -21.95
CA ALA A 89 -3.21 1.90 -22.14
C ALA A 89 -3.79 3.32 -21.94
N GLY A 90 -2.97 4.23 -21.39
CA GLY A 90 -3.38 5.58 -21.08
C GLY A 90 -2.81 6.11 -19.77
N TYR A 91 -3.25 7.29 -19.38
CA TYR A 91 -2.86 7.92 -18.13
C TYR A 91 -3.80 7.47 -17.01
N HIS A 92 -3.23 6.88 -15.95
CA HIS A 92 -3.97 6.38 -14.79
C HIS A 92 -3.36 6.88 -13.49
N VAL A 93 -4.20 7.07 -12.49
CA VAL A 93 -3.80 7.39 -11.11
C VAL A 93 -4.13 6.21 -10.20
N PHE A 94 -3.12 5.72 -9.48
CA PHE A 94 -3.27 4.70 -8.46
C PHE A 94 -3.18 5.32 -7.08
N SER A 95 -4.05 4.90 -6.18
CA SER A 95 -4.05 5.40 -4.81
C SER A 95 -4.39 4.33 -3.78
N ALA A 96 -4.15 4.65 -2.51
CA ALA A 96 -4.44 3.75 -1.39
C ALA A 96 -5.08 4.50 -0.23
N ASN A 97 -5.97 3.85 0.51
CA ASN A 97 -6.61 4.42 1.71
C ASN A 97 -6.99 3.30 2.70
N TYR A 98 -7.13 3.64 3.98
CA TYR A 98 -7.85 2.83 4.95
C TYR A 98 -9.37 2.82 4.62
N PRO A 99 -10.01 1.64 4.42
CA PRO A 99 -11.43 1.55 4.07
C PRO A 99 -12.37 2.05 5.18
N GLN A 100 -11.89 2.04 6.41
CA GLN A 100 -12.56 2.62 7.57
C GLN A 100 -11.67 3.77 8.01
N ALA A 101 -12.24 4.97 8.12
CA ALA A 101 -11.62 6.09 8.80
C ALA A 101 -11.49 5.75 10.29
N LEU A 102 -10.64 4.78 10.62
CA LEU A 102 -10.07 4.67 11.96
C LEU A 102 -9.25 5.96 12.12
N PHE A 103 -9.87 6.92 12.80
CA PHE A 103 -9.31 8.18 13.28
C PHE A 103 -9.24 9.38 12.34
N GLY A 104 -9.69 9.34 11.07
CA GLY A 104 -9.54 10.52 10.18
C GLY A 104 -8.07 10.97 10.02
N LEU A 105 -7.14 10.11 10.43
CA LEU A 105 -5.70 10.25 10.37
C LEU A 105 -5.26 9.29 9.26
N GLY A 106 -5.06 9.82 8.07
CA GLY A 106 -4.62 9.02 6.94
C GLY A 106 -4.64 9.86 5.68
N ASN A 107 -3.48 10.04 5.08
CA ASN A 107 -3.38 10.60 3.76
C ASN A 107 -3.86 9.58 2.71
N ILE A 108 -4.27 10.09 1.55
CA ILE A 108 -4.54 9.27 0.36
C ILE A 108 -3.37 9.51 -0.59
N PRO A 109 -2.28 8.73 -0.49
CA PRO A 109 -1.16 8.88 -1.41
C PRO A 109 -1.60 8.44 -2.80
N GLU A 110 -1.13 9.18 -3.80
CA GLU A 110 -1.43 8.91 -5.21
C GLU A 110 -0.13 8.83 -6.02
N VAL A 111 -0.12 7.98 -7.04
CA VAL A 111 0.94 7.89 -8.04
C VAL A 111 0.31 7.78 -9.42
N ALA A 112 0.73 8.66 -10.31
CA ALA A 112 0.29 8.63 -11.70
C ALA A 112 1.25 7.84 -12.58
N ALA A 113 0.71 7.24 -13.64
CA ALA A 113 1.47 6.53 -14.64
C ALA A 113 0.81 6.63 -16.01
N GLU A 114 1.61 6.93 -17.03
CA GLU A 114 1.24 6.70 -18.42
C GLU A 114 1.62 5.26 -18.79
N LEU A 115 0.63 4.44 -19.14
CA LEU A 115 0.74 3.02 -19.44
C LEU A 115 0.69 2.79 -20.94
N ARG A 116 1.56 1.89 -21.43
CA ARG A 116 1.55 1.41 -22.81
C ARG A 116 1.05 -0.04 -22.88
N PRO A 117 0.49 -0.51 -24.02
CA PRO A 117 0.12 -1.91 -24.17
C PRO A 117 1.30 -2.83 -23.87
N GLY A 118 1.09 -3.84 -23.02
CA GLY A 118 2.12 -4.79 -22.61
C GLY A 118 3.07 -4.31 -21.51
N ASP A 119 2.94 -3.07 -21.02
CA ASP A 119 3.69 -2.61 -19.84
C ASP A 119 3.43 -3.54 -18.65
N ARG A 120 4.45 -3.75 -17.81
CA ARG A 120 4.32 -4.42 -16.52
C ARG A 120 4.89 -3.54 -15.43
N ARG A 121 4.07 -3.14 -14.47
CA ARG A 121 4.50 -2.28 -13.35
C ARG A 121 3.98 -2.81 -12.02
N ALA A 122 4.74 -2.57 -10.96
CA ALA A 122 4.33 -2.88 -9.61
C ALA A 122 4.41 -1.63 -8.73
N TYR A 123 3.44 -1.49 -7.85
CA TYR A 123 3.37 -0.46 -6.83
C TYR A 123 3.18 -1.11 -5.48
N ARG A 124 3.94 -0.64 -4.49
CA ARG A 124 3.82 -1.06 -3.11
C ARG A 124 3.15 0.01 -2.28
N VAL A 125 2.31 -0.42 -1.36
CA VAL A 125 1.72 0.40 -0.32
C VAL A 125 2.38 0.07 1.00
N GLY A 126 3.12 1.03 1.52
CA GLY A 126 3.77 0.99 2.83
C GLY A 126 3.06 1.88 3.83
N ILE A 127 3.35 1.64 5.10
CA ILE A 127 2.90 2.46 6.22
C ILE A 127 4.15 3.02 6.91
N LEU A 128 4.16 4.34 7.09
CA LEU A 128 5.16 5.05 7.86
C LEU A 128 4.52 5.45 9.19
N ASP A 129 4.83 4.71 10.26
CA ASP A 129 4.34 5.04 11.59
C ASP A 129 5.21 6.17 12.18
N GLY A 130 4.65 7.37 12.23
CA GLY A 130 5.13 8.47 13.07
C GLY A 130 4.42 8.46 14.43
N ILE A 131 4.99 9.15 15.41
CA ILE A 131 4.48 9.23 16.79
C ILE A 131 3.00 9.73 16.84
N LEU A 132 2.53 10.41 15.79
CA LEU A 132 1.19 11.00 15.70
C LEU A 132 0.47 10.78 14.34
N GLU A 133 1.11 10.12 13.36
CA GLU A 133 0.54 9.97 12.01
C GLU A 133 0.82 8.57 11.46
N ASN A 134 -0.25 7.90 11.02
CA ASN A 134 -0.17 6.60 10.36
C ASN A 134 -0.28 6.80 8.84
N SER A 135 0.79 7.30 8.23
CA SER A 135 0.77 7.78 6.85
C SER A 135 1.00 6.65 5.86
N LEU A 136 0.11 6.54 4.87
CA LEU A 136 0.26 5.62 3.75
C LEU A 136 1.22 6.23 2.73
N VAL A 137 2.02 5.37 2.10
CA VAL A 137 2.83 5.73 0.94
C VAL A 137 2.56 4.73 -0.16
N ILE A 138 2.24 5.20 -1.36
CA ILE A 138 2.25 4.39 -2.58
C ILE A 138 3.47 4.77 -3.41
N SER A 139 4.24 3.77 -3.85
CA SER A 139 5.45 4.02 -4.64
C SER A 139 5.68 2.91 -5.68
N PRO A 140 6.28 3.23 -6.85
CA PRO A 140 6.76 2.22 -7.78
C PRO A 140 7.78 1.29 -7.11
N THR A 141 7.80 0.02 -7.52
CA THR A 141 8.75 -0.96 -7.01
C THR A 141 9.17 -1.99 -8.05
N ALA A 142 10.41 -2.45 -7.93
CA ALA A 142 10.98 -3.52 -8.77
C ALA A 142 11.05 -4.87 -8.06
N PHE A 143 10.73 -4.92 -6.76
CA PHE A 143 10.78 -6.12 -5.94
C PHE A 143 9.50 -6.92 -6.05
#